data_AF-A0A8H5PG33-F1
#
_entry.id   AF-A0A8H5PG33-F1
#
_cell.length_a   1.000
_cell.length_b   1.000
_cell.length_c   1.000
_cell.angle_alpha   90.00
_cell.angle_beta   90.00
_cell.angle_gamma   90.00
#
_symmetry.space_group_name_H-M   'P 1'
#
loop_
_entity.id
_entity.type
_entity.pdbx_description
1 polymer ?
#
loop_
_entity_poly.entity_id
_entity_poly.type
_entity_poly.pdbx_seq_one_letter_code
_entity_poly.pdbx_strand_id
1 'polypeptide(L)'
;MTAVVAAARPALVIVPGNFSLPRFWSAIQRSVEDKGYPVEVVPLRSSREVRIDPAPGLADDVKEAQSLLNKHINQGKDVVMLMHSYGGMVGTEATRGLSRIEREKAGLKGGITRLIFLAAIFAPPGKSTRGLYEANPDRYPRREGDYLVCDEETAMCFYSDLTQGEGLPLAQDASNISQASRVFSDEQTYDGFHKLIPSSYILTKKDVLVPEAAQRQFISRLEEDGSRPVPVFELDTAHSPHQTDPQLLMRTLDKILEKYQGAE
;
A
#
# COMPACT_ATOMS: atom_id res chain seq x y z
N MET A 1 0.01 -41.79 12.88
CA MET A 1 -0.51 -40.84 11.89
C MET A 1 -0.14 -39.44 12.36
N THR A 2 0.94 -38.88 11.83
CA THR A 2 1.31 -37.49 12.09
C THR A 2 0.38 -36.63 11.26
N ALA A 3 -0.56 -35.93 11.89
CA ALA A 3 -1.37 -34.95 11.20
C ALA A 3 -0.43 -33.86 10.66
N VAL A 4 -0.35 -33.75 9.34
CA VAL A 4 0.25 -32.59 8.70
C VAL A 4 -0.69 -31.43 9.03
N VAL A 5 -0.35 -30.64 10.04
CA VAL A 5 -1.03 -29.38 10.28
C VAL A 5 -0.72 -28.52 9.08
N ALA A 6 -1.72 -28.25 8.24
CA ALA A 6 -1.58 -27.30 7.15
C ALA A 6 -1.08 -25.97 7.75
N ALA A 7 0.00 -25.43 7.21
CA ALA A 7 0.55 -24.16 7.69
C ALA A 7 -0.56 -23.09 7.66
N ALA A 8 -0.71 -22.36 8.76
CA ALA A 8 -1.72 -21.31 8.85
C ALA A 8 -1.44 -20.23 7.79
N ARG A 9 -2.48 -19.80 7.07
CA ARG A 9 -2.35 -18.72 6.08
C ARG A 9 -1.88 -17.42 6.78
N PRO A 10 -0.96 -16.66 6.16
CA PRO A 10 -0.55 -15.37 6.71
C PRO A 10 -1.73 -14.40 6.72
N ALA A 11 -1.71 -13.41 7.61
CA ALA A 11 -2.62 -12.27 7.52
C ALA A 11 -2.17 -11.34 6.38
N LEU A 12 -3.11 -10.81 5.60
CA LEU A 12 -2.87 -9.75 4.63
C LEU A 12 -3.22 -8.40 5.25
N VAL A 13 -2.23 -7.53 5.45
CA VAL A 13 -2.48 -6.15 5.88
C VAL A 13 -2.38 -5.24 4.67
N ILE A 14 -3.49 -4.58 4.32
CA ILE A 14 -3.56 -3.64 3.20
C ILE A 14 -3.30 -2.24 3.73
N VAL A 15 -2.27 -1.58 3.22
CA VAL A 15 -1.94 -0.18 3.52
C VAL A 15 -2.35 0.65 2.30
N PRO A 16 -3.45 1.40 2.37
CA PRO A 16 -3.99 2.10 1.20
C PRO A 16 -3.19 3.36 0.88
N GLY A 17 -3.51 4.01 -0.25
CA GLY A 17 -2.92 5.28 -0.66
C GLY A 17 -3.61 6.51 -0.09
N ASN A 18 -3.12 7.69 -0.47
CA ASN A 18 -3.80 8.96 -0.22
C ASN A 18 -5.22 8.95 -0.81
N PHE A 19 -6.13 9.73 -0.23
CA PHE A 19 -7.55 9.80 -0.61
C PHE A 19 -8.31 8.47 -0.55
N SER A 20 -7.75 7.45 0.12
CA SER A 20 -8.35 6.12 0.17
C SER A 20 -8.81 5.77 1.58
N LEU A 21 -9.97 5.11 1.68
CA LEU A 21 -10.54 4.63 2.93
C LEU A 21 -10.70 3.10 2.90
N PRO A 22 -10.74 2.43 4.07
CA PRO A 22 -10.92 0.98 4.15
C PRO A 22 -12.07 0.44 3.29
N ARG A 23 -13.20 1.15 3.23
CA ARG A 23 -14.36 0.72 2.44
C ARG A 23 -14.08 0.59 0.93
N PHE A 24 -13.11 1.32 0.39
CA PHE A 24 -12.75 1.23 -1.04
C PHE A 24 -12.03 -0.08 -1.38
N TRP A 25 -11.60 -0.82 -0.37
CA TRP A 25 -10.94 -2.12 -0.52
C TRP A 25 -11.86 -3.31 -0.28
N SER A 26 -13.16 -3.07 -0.04
CA SER A 26 -14.12 -4.12 0.36
C SER A 26 -14.17 -5.31 -0.62
N ALA A 27 -14.04 -5.07 -1.93
CA ALA A 27 -14.06 -6.14 -2.93
C ALA A 27 -12.82 -7.05 -2.81
N ILE A 28 -11.64 -6.46 -2.63
CA ILE A 28 -10.39 -7.20 -2.39
C ILE A 28 -10.45 -7.91 -1.04
N GLN A 29 -10.90 -7.21 0.02
CA GLN A 29 -11.01 -7.78 1.36
C GLN A 29 -11.88 -9.04 1.35
N ARG A 30 -13.12 -8.97 0.83
CA ARG A 30 -14.01 -10.14 0.73
C ARG A 30 -13.38 -11.28 -0.08
N SER A 31 -12.79 -10.97 -1.22
CA SER A 31 -12.15 -12.00 -2.08
C SER A 31 -10.99 -12.71 -1.37
N VAL A 32 -10.24 -11.99 -0.52
CA VAL A 32 -9.14 -12.54 0.29
C VAL A 32 -9.69 -13.37 1.46
N GLU A 33 -10.75 -12.90 2.13
CA GLU A 33 -11.44 -13.61 3.21
C GLU A 33 -12.07 -14.93 2.72
N ASP A 34 -12.70 -14.93 1.55
CA ASP A 34 -13.29 -16.12 0.91
C ASP A 34 -12.25 -17.21 0.63
N LYS A 35 -10.97 -16.83 0.50
CA LYS A 35 -9.83 -17.74 0.34
C LYS A 35 -9.21 -18.17 1.68
N GLY A 36 -9.78 -17.74 2.80
CA GLY A 36 -9.38 -18.11 4.16
C GLY A 36 -8.18 -17.34 4.71
N TYR A 37 -7.77 -16.24 4.08
CA TYR A 37 -6.75 -15.37 4.66
C TYR A 37 -7.41 -14.35 5.60
N PRO A 38 -6.91 -14.18 6.84
CA PRO A 38 -7.23 -12.98 7.62
C PRO A 38 -6.77 -11.74 6.83
N VAL A 39 -7.61 -10.71 6.74
CA VAL A 39 -7.25 -9.48 6.05
C VAL A 39 -7.80 -8.28 6.79
N GLU A 40 -6.98 -7.23 6.88
CA GLU A 40 -7.37 -5.95 7.47
C GLU A 40 -6.80 -4.81 6.62
N VAL A 41 -7.54 -3.71 6.53
CA VAL A 41 -7.13 -2.50 5.80
C VAL A 41 -6.82 -1.42 6.80
N VAL A 42 -5.64 -0.80 6.70
CA VAL A 42 -5.21 0.27 7.60
C VAL A 42 -6.12 1.49 7.43
N PRO A 43 -6.75 1.98 8.50
CA PRO A 43 -7.52 3.22 8.46
C PRO A 43 -6.57 4.41 8.60
N LEU A 44 -6.04 4.91 7.48
CA LEU A 44 -5.16 6.09 7.50
C LEU A 44 -5.85 7.26 8.21
N ARG A 45 -5.12 7.91 9.10
CA ARG A 45 -5.54 9.16 9.76
C ARG A 45 -5.40 10.34 8.82
N SER A 46 -4.55 10.28 7.80
CA SER A 46 -4.37 11.39 6.86
C SER A 46 -5.47 11.49 5.79
N SER A 47 -6.14 10.38 5.42
CA SER A 47 -7.25 10.33 4.44
C SER A 47 -8.60 10.17 5.14
N ARG A 48 -9.52 11.14 5.01
CA ARG A 48 -10.79 11.10 5.76
C ARG A 48 -11.86 12.09 5.30
N GLU A 49 -13.11 11.74 5.57
CA GLU A 49 -14.29 12.55 5.22
C GLU A 49 -14.46 13.77 6.13
N VAL A 50 -14.25 13.58 7.42
CA VAL A 50 -14.22 14.67 8.40
C VAL A 50 -12.76 15.13 8.52
N ARG A 51 -12.49 16.41 8.85
CA ARG A 51 -11.13 16.93 9.12
C ARG A 51 -10.80 16.91 10.62
N ILE A 52 -9.53 16.97 11.01
CA ILE A 52 -9.02 16.91 12.40
C ILE A 52 -7.96 18.00 12.45
N ASP A 53 -7.92 18.72 13.55
CA ASP A 53 -6.92 19.75 13.80
C ASP A 53 -6.12 19.36 15.06
N PRO A 54 -4.78 19.25 14.99
CA PRO A 54 -3.92 19.42 13.80
C PRO A 54 -4.06 18.28 12.78
N ALA A 55 -3.82 18.59 11.50
CA ALA A 55 -3.88 17.61 10.42
C ALA A 55 -2.88 16.46 10.63
N PRO A 56 -3.29 15.19 10.51
CA PRO A 56 -2.41 14.04 10.72
C PRO A 56 -1.28 13.96 9.69
N GLY A 57 -0.16 13.35 10.08
CA GLY A 57 0.99 13.13 9.19
C GLY A 57 1.36 11.66 9.02
N LEU A 58 2.50 11.41 8.38
CA LEU A 58 3.05 10.07 8.13
C LEU A 58 3.16 9.25 9.43
N ALA A 59 3.65 9.86 10.51
CA ALA A 59 3.82 9.16 11.79
C ALA A 59 2.48 8.67 12.38
N ASP A 60 1.38 9.41 12.16
CA ASP A 60 0.05 9.01 12.62
C ASP A 60 -0.46 7.79 11.85
N ASP A 61 -0.24 7.77 10.53
CA ASP A 61 -0.61 6.64 9.67
C ASP A 61 0.23 5.39 9.95
N VAL A 62 1.54 5.58 10.18
CA VAL A 62 2.47 4.51 10.57
C VAL A 62 2.03 3.85 11.86
N LYS A 63 1.53 4.63 12.83
CA LYS A 63 1.02 4.11 14.09
C LYS A 63 -0.19 3.19 13.88
N GLU A 64 -1.12 3.56 13.00
CA GLU A 64 -2.27 2.71 12.66
C GLU A 64 -1.82 1.43 11.96
N ALA A 65 -0.89 1.52 11.02
CA ALA A 65 -0.32 0.35 10.35
C ALA A 65 0.38 -0.60 11.35
N GLN A 66 1.25 -0.07 12.22
CA GLN A 66 1.93 -0.84 13.25
C GLN A 66 0.94 -1.49 14.24
N SER A 67 -0.17 -0.82 14.56
CA SER A 67 -1.21 -1.39 15.43
C SER A 67 -1.79 -2.68 14.82
N LEU A 68 -2.19 -2.65 13.55
CA LEU A 68 -2.72 -3.83 12.85
C LEU A 68 -1.66 -4.91 12.63
N LEU A 69 -0.42 -4.54 12.27
CA LEU A 69 0.68 -5.49 12.13
C LEU A 69 0.93 -6.23 13.46
N ASN A 70 1.06 -5.49 14.57
CA ASN A 70 1.30 -6.07 15.88
C ASN A 70 0.12 -6.92 16.37
N LYS A 71 -1.12 -6.56 16.05
CA LYS A 71 -2.32 -7.37 16.35
C LYS A 71 -2.16 -8.81 15.85
N HIS A 72 -1.65 -9.00 14.63
CA HIS A 72 -1.41 -10.34 14.07
C HIS A 72 -0.09 -10.95 14.54
N ILE A 73 1.01 -10.19 14.46
CA ILE A 73 2.37 -10.68 14.73
C ILE A 73 2.51 -11.14 16.19
N ASN A 74 1.90 -10.45 17.15
CA ASN A 74 1.96 -10.84 18.57
C ASN A 74 1.18 -12.12 18.87
N GLN A 75 0.29 -12.56 17.97
CA GLN A 75 -0.34 -13.88 18.02
C GLN A 75 0.54 -14.97 17.39
N GLY A 76 1.78 -14.64 17.00
CA GLY A 76 2.70 -15.54 16.33
C GLY A 76 2.39 -15.77 14.86
N LYS A 77 1.55 -14.94 14.23
CA LYS A 77 1.17 -15.08 12.82
C LYS A 77 2.17 -14.42 11.89
N ASP A 78 2.31 -14.99 10.71
CA ASP A 78 2.97 -14.34 9.59
C ASP A 78 2.07 -13.30 8.94
N VAL A 79 2.69 -12.26 8.40
CA VAL A 79 2.01 -11.14 7.76
C VAL A 79 2.61 -10.87 6.39
N VAL A 80 1.73 -10.71 5.40
CA VAL A 80 2.03 -10.14 4.09
C VAL A 80 1.41 -8.75 4.04
N MET A 81 2.14 -7.76 3.53
CA MET A 81 1.62 -6.40 3.35
C MET A 81 1.34 -6.13 1.88
N LEU A 82 0.16 -5.58 1.58
CA LEU A 82 -0.16 -4.98 0.29
C LEU A 82 -0.19 -3.46 0.46
N MET A 83 0.80 -2.77 -0.10
CA MET A 83 0.99 -1.33 0.05
C MET A 83 0.68 -0.65 -1.27
N HIS A 84 -0.33 0.21 -1.30
CA HIS A 84 -0.76 0.91 -2.50
C HIS A 84 -0.36 2.37 -2.47
N SER A 85 0.24 2.88 -3.55
CA SER A 85 0.56 4.31 -3.68
C SER A 85 1.34 4.83 -2.46
N TYR A 86 0.87 5.89 -1.80
CA TYR A 86 1.38 6.42 -0.53
C TYR A 86 1.54 5.37 0.58
N GLY A 87 0.73 4.31 0.57
CA GLY A 87 0.87 3.18 1.49
C GLY A 87 2.25 2.52 1.45
N GLY A 88 3.05 2.73 0.39
CA GLY A 88 4.46 2.36 0.36
C GLY A 88 5.32 3.12 1.38
N MET A 89 5.10 4.43 1.56
CA MET A 89 5.77 5.24 2.59
C MET A 89 5.38 4.76 3.99
N VAL A 90 4.07 4.65 4.24
CA VAL A 90 3.51 4.23 5.54
C VAL A 90 3.97 2.83 5.89
N GLY A 91 3.81 1.90 4.95
CA GLY A 91 4.11 0.49 5.15
C GLY A 91 5.60 0.27 5.39
N THR A 92 6.47 0.95 4.63
CA THR A 92 7.92 0.88 4.81
C THR A 92 8.34 1.31 6.22
N GLU A 93 7.88 2.46 6.69
CA GLU A 93 8.14 2.93 8.05
C GLU A 93 7.62 1.95 9.12
N ALA A 94 6.44 1.38 8.88
CA ALA A 94 5.78 0.48 9.80
C ALA A 94 6.53 -0.85 9.97
N THR A 95 7.41 -1.27 9.05
CA THR A 95 8.07 -2.59 9.14
C THR A 95 9.21 -2.66 10.16
N ARG A 96 9.64 -1.55 10.74
CA ARG A 96 10.84 -1.46 11.58
C ARG A 96 10.79 -2.47 12.75
N GLY A 97 11.72 -3.43 12.76
CA GLY A 97 11.81 -4.47 13.79
C GLY A 97 10.70 -5.54 13.73
N LEU A 98 9.87 -5.54 12.69
CA LEU A 98 8.73 -6.45 12.54
C LEU A 98 8.98 -7.54 11.48
N SER A 99 10.16 -7.57 10.83
CA SER A 99 10.47 -8.66 9.89
C SER A 99 10.49 -10.01 10.61
N ARG A 100 10.08 -11.07 9.90
CA ARG A 100 10.17 -12.44 10.43
C ARG A 100 11.60 -12.80 10.84
N ILE A 101 12.60 -12.40 10.04
CA ILE A 101 14.01 -12.65 10.29
C ILE A 101 14.50 -12.01 11.60
N GLU A 102 14.18 -10.74 11.84
CA GLU A 102 14.59 -10.06 13.08
C GLU A 102 13.94 -10.71 14.30
N ARG A 103 12.66 -11.05 14.18
CA ARG A 103 11.90 -11.65 15.28
C ARG A 103 12.37 -13.05 15.63
N GLU A 104 12.65 -13.88 14.63
CA GLU A 104 13.21 -15.22 14.87
C GLU A 104 14.57 -15.16 15.56
N LYS A 105 15.45 -14.22 15.16
CA LYS A 105 16.73 -13.97 15.86
C LYS A 105 16.54 -13.59 17.32
N ALA A 106 15.43 -12.93 17.65
CA ALA A 106 15.04 -12.58 19.01
C ALA A 106 14.25 -13.69 19.75
N GLY A 107 14.09 -14.87 19.16
CA GLY A 107 13.30 -15.97 19.74
C GLY A 107 11.79 -15.73 19.75
N LEU A 108 11.30 -14.77 18.96
CA LEU A 108 9.89 -14.42 18.84
C LEU A 108 9.26 -15.08 17.60
N LYS A 109 7.98 -15.46 17.72
CA LYS A 109 7.19 -16.00 16.60
C LYS A 109 6.52 -14.88 15.79
N GLY A 110 6.13 -15.23 14.56
CA GLY A 110 5.43 -14.34 13.64
C GLY A 110 6.33 -13.21 13.14
N GLY A 111 5.85 -12.50 12.14
CA GLY A 111 6.56 -11.37 11.54
C GLY A 111 6.13 -11.13 10.11
N ILE A 112 6.64 -10.05 9.54
CA ILE A 112 6.38 -9.71 8.14
C ILE A 112 7.27 -10.60 7.27
N THR A 113 6.64 -11.35 6.38
CA THR A 113 7.30 -12.30 5.47
C THR A 113 7.39 -11.79 4.04
N ARG A 114 6.52 -10.86 3.64
CA ARG A 114 6.52 -10.29 2.29
C ARG A 114 5.90 -8.91 2.23
N LEU A 115 6.48 -8.10 1.35
CA LEU A 115 5.94 -6.81 0.93
C LEU A 115 5.48 -6.89 -0.52
N ILE A 116 4.26 -6.42 -0.79
CA ILE A 116 3.69 -6.29 -2.13
C ILE A 116 3.43 -4.81 -2.34
N PHE A 117 4.19 -4.19 -3.24
CA PHE A 117 4.02 -2.81 -3.65
C PHE A 117 3.07 -2.78 -4.83
N LEU A 118 1.96 -2.05 -4.76
CA LEU A 118 1.01 -1.83 -5.86
C LEU A 118 1.06 -0.36 -6.25
N ALA A 119 1.61 -0.04 -7.41
CA ALA A 119 1.78 1.35 -7.88
C ALA A 119 2.32 2.28 -6.77
N ALA A 120 3.18 1.75 -5.91
CA ALA A 120 3.52 2.33 -4.63
C ALA A 120 4.79 3.17 -4.67
N ILE A 121 4.84 4.15 -3.77
CA ILE A 121 5.92 5.13 -3.66
C ILE A 121 6.54 5.03 -2.27
N PHE A 122 7.85 5.25 -2.18
CA PHE A 122 8.59 5.35 -0.92
C PHE A 122 9.85 6.21 -1.14
N ALA A 123 10.42 6.77 -0.08
CA ALA A 123 11.54 7.70 -0.18
C ALA A 123 12.76 7.22 0.64
N PRO A 124 13.99 7.67 0.33
CA PRO A 124 15.12 7.43 1.23
C PRO A 124 14.94 8.17 2.56
N PRO A 125 15.62 7.75 3.63
CA PRO A 125 15.71 8.49 4.87
C PRO A 125 16.09 9.97 4.64
N GLY A 126 15.36 10.89 5.26
CA GLY A 126 15.53 12.34 5.10
C GLY A 126 14.97 12.90 3.78
N LYS A 127 14.14 12.14 3.06
CA LYS A 127 13.47 12.56 1.84
C LYS A 127 11.98 12.27 1.91
N SER A 128 11.21 12.97 1.09
CA SER A 128 9.77 12.76 0.90
C SER A 128 9.47 12.50 -0.58
N THR A 129 8.24 12.12 -0.87
CA THR A 129 7.77 11.93 -2.25
C THR A 129 7.23 13.22 -2.87
N ARG A 130 7.43 14.38 -2.22
CA ARG A 130 6.97 15.71 -2.70
C ARG A 130 7.30 15.98 -4.17
N GLY A 131 8.50 15.62 -4.62
CA GLY A 131 8.92 15.88 -6.00
C GLY A 131 8.06 15.16 -7.05
N LEU A 132 7.51 13.99 -6.73
CA LEU A 132 6.56 13.30 -7.61
C LEU A 132 5.27 14.12 -7.75
N TYR A 133 4.85 14.74 -6.66
CA TYR A 133 3.70 15.63 -6.60
C TYR A 133 3.94 17.00 -7.23
N GLU A 134 5.16 17.52 -7.22
CA GLU A 134 5.47 18.78 -7.90
C GLU A 134 5.59 18.59 -9.42
N ALA A 135 5.83 17.36 -9.89
CA ALA A 135 6.05 17.04 -11.31
C ALA A 135 4.76 16.92 -12.15
N ASN A 136 3.56 16.89 -11.55
CA ASN A 136 2.28 16.79 -12.29
C ASN A 136 1.23 17.86 -11.89
N PRO A 137 1.58 19.17 -11.87
CA PRO A 137 0.78 20.23 -11.23
C PRO A 137 -0.69 20.29 -11.67
N ASP A 138 -0.99 19.96 -12.92
CA ASP A 138 -2.33 20.04 -13.51
C ASP A 138 -3.28 18.91 -13.10
N ARG A 139 -2.81 17.95 -12.30
CA ARG A 139 -3.58 16.76 -11.87
C ARG A 139 -3.79 16.69 -10.36
N TYR A 140 -3.47 17.77 -9.64
CA TYR A 140 -3.45 17.74 -8.19
C TYR A 140 -4.67 18.40 -7.54
N PRO A 141 -5.08 17.85 -6.38
CA PRO A 141 -6.17 18.37 -5.58
C PRO A 141 -5.90 19.82 -5.15
N ARG A 142 -6.99 20.57 -5.01
CA ARG A 142 -6.96 21.92 -4.49
C ARG A 142 -6.61 21.92 -3.01
N ARG A 143 -5.76 22.87 -2.60
CA ARG A 143 -5.38 23.04 -1.20
C ARG A 143 -6.43 23.86 -0.44
N GLU A 144 -6.82 23.37 0.73
CA GLU A 144 -7.67 24.04 1.72
C GLU A 144 -7.03 23.95 3.11
N GLY A 145 -6.27 24.99 3.49
CA GLY A 145 -5.49 24.98 4.73
C GLY A 145 -4.46 23.85 4.74
N ASP A 146 -4.53 22.99 5.74
CA ASP A 146 -3.64 21.82 5.91
C ASP A 146 -4.17 20.55 5.24
N TYR A 147 -5.19 20.70 4.38
CA TYR A 147 -5.80 19.62 3.64
C TYR A 147 -5.76 19.87 2.13
N LEU A 148 -5.86 18.77 1.38
CA LEU A 148 -6.07 18.71 -0.05
C LEU A 148 -7.44 18.07 -0.31
N VAL A 149 -8.16 18.57 -1.30
CA VAL A 149 -9.46 18.07 -1.74
C VAL A 149 -9.53 17.94 -3.26
N CYS A 150 -10.13 16.86 -3.75
CA CYS A 150 -10.43 16.68 -5.16
C CYS A 150 -11.87 17.12 -5.43
N ASP A 151 -12.11 17.75 -6.57
CA ASP A 151 -13.42 17.65 -7.23
C ASP A 151 -13.51 16.33 -8.01
N GLU A 152 -14.67 16.07 -8.62
CA GLU A 152 -14.89 14.86 -9.42
C GLU A 152 -13.89 14.76 -10.59
N GLU A 153 -13.61 15.88 -11.27
CA GLU A 153 -12.70 15.92 -12.41
C GLU A 153 -11.26 15.56 -12.01
N THR A 154 -10.76 16.11 -10.91
CA THR A 154 -9.45 15.77 -10.36
C THR A 154 -9.43 14.31 -9.88
N ALA A 155 -10.50 13.87 -9.21
CA ALA A 155 -10.61 12.50 -8.69
C ALA A 155 -10.62 11.43 -9.80
N MET A 156 -11.02 11.77 -11.02
CA MET A 156 -10.90 10.87 -12.19
C MET A 156 -9.46 10.44 -12.47
N CYS A 157 -8.44 11.18 -12.00
CA CYS A 157 -7.05 10.73 -12.12
C CYS A 157 -6.76 9.41 -11.39
N PHE A 158 -7.53 9.05 -10.36
CA PHE A 158 -7.42 7.75 -9.70
C PHE A 158 -7.92 6.59 -10.58
N TYR A 159 -8.74 6.90 -11.58
CA TYR A 159 -9.53 5.99 -12.42
C TYR A 159 -9.36 6.30 -13.92
N SER A 160 -8.17 6.76 -14.32
CA SER A 160 -7.93 7.30 -15.66
C SER A 160 -8.00 6.28 -16.80
N ASP A 161 -8.21 5.00 -16.50
CA ASP A 161 -8.49 3.93 -17.44
C ASP A 161 -9.99 3.76 -17.75
N LEU A 162 -10.87 4.47 -17.03
CA LEU A 162 -12.31 4.49 -17.26
C LEU A 162 -12.73 5.70 -18.09
N THR A 163 -13.86 5.57 -18.80
CA THR A 163 -14.55 6.74 -19.34
C THR A 163 -15.10 7.61 -18.20
N GLN A 164 -15.37 8.89 -18.49
CA GLN A 164 -15.94 9.81 -17.49
C GLN A 164 -17.26 9.26 -16.90
N GLY A 165 -18.11 8.63 -17.73
CA GLY A 165 -19.38 8.06 -17.25
C GLY A 165 -19.20 6.86 -16.33
N GLU A 166 -18.23 5.98 -16.62
CA GLU A 166 -17.94 4.80 -15.79
C GLU A 166 -17.27 5.17 -14.46
N GLY A 167 -16.35 6.14 -14.49
CA GLY A 167 -15.59 6.56 -13.31
C GLY A 167 -16.32 7.55 -12.40
N LEU A 168 -17.35 8.24 -12.87
CA LEU A 168 -18.03 9.30 -12.12
C LEU A 168 -18.47 8.88 -10.70
N PRO A 169 -19.10 7.71 -10.47
CA PRO A 169 -19.48 7.32 -9.11
C PRO A 169 -18.27 7.13 -8.18
N LEU A 170 -17.16 6.59 -8.72
CA LEU A 170 -15.92 6.41 -7.94
C LEU A 170 -15.25 7.75 -7.65
N ALA A 171 -15.23 8.65 -8.63
CA ALA A 171 -14.73 10.01 -8.47
C ALA A 171 -15.55 10.83 -7.46
N GLN A 172 -16.88 10.65 -7.43
CA GLN A 172 -17.77 11.24 -6.43
C GLN A 172 -17.48 10.73 -5.02
N ASP A 173 -17.28 9.43 -4.86
CA ASP A 173 -16.91 8.86 -3.56
C ASP A 173 -15.54 9.39 -3.08
N ALA A 174 -14.57 9.50 -3.98
CA ALA A 174 -13.24 9.99 -3.69
C ALA A 174 -13.19 11.52 -3.43
N SER A 175 -14.05 12.31 -4.08
CA SER A 175 -14.11 13.78 -3.89
C SER A 175 -14.63 14.18 -2.50
N ASN A 176 -15.31 13.27 -1.81
CA ASN A 176 -15.73 13.46 -0.42
C ASN A 176 -14.58 13.28 0.60
N ILE A 177 -13.37 12.93 0.15
CA ILE A 177 -12.23 12.66 1.02
C ILE A 177 -11.30 13.88 1.09
N SER A 178 -11.01 14.32 2.30
CA SER A 178 -9.91 15.26 2.58
C SER A 178 -8.63 14.49 2.88
N GLN A 179 -7.53 14.89 2.25
CA GLN A 179 -6.20 14.34 2.50
C GLN A 179 -5.34 15.37 3.23
N ALA A 180 -4.73 15.02 4.36
CA ALA A 180 -3.80 15.93 5.03
C ALA A 180 -2.61 16.25 4.11
N SER A 181 -2.32 17.53 3.87
CA SER A 181 -1.32 17.94 2.88
C SER A 181 0.11 17.66 3.33
N ARG A 182 0.35 17.59 4.65
CA ARG A 182 1.69 17.43 5.21
C ARG A 182 2.34 16.08 4.89
N VAL A 183 1.56 15.02 4.62
CA VAL A 183 2.12 13.69 4.31
C VAL A 183 2.97 13.68 3.04
N PHE A 184 2.78 14.66 2.16
CA PHE A 184 3.52 14.84 0.92
C PHE A 184 4.92 15.38 1.18
N SER A 185 5.10 16.13 2.28
CA SER A 185 6.36 16.72 2.71
C SER A 185 7.02 16.00 3.88
N ASP A 186 6.28 15.19 4.64
CA ASP A 186 6.83 14.38 5.73
C ASP A 186 7.92 13.46 5.18
N GLU A 187 9.05 13.42 5.87
CA GLU A 187 10.22 12.65 5.45
C GLU A 187 10.10 11.21 5.93
N GLN A 188 10.46 10.28 5.05
CA GLN A 188 10.77 8.93 5.48
C GLN A 188 12.06 8.94 6.31
N THR A 189 12.13 8.08 7.31
CA THR A 189 13.19 7.98 8.31
C THR A 189 13.76 6.57 8.39
N TYR A 190 13.12 5.61 7.72
CA TYR A 190 13.53 4.22 7.70
C TYR A 190 13.30 3.58 6.32
N ASP A 191 14.30 2.86 5.84
CA ASP A 191 14.24 2.01 4.65
C ASP A 191 14.98 0.67 4.87
N GLY A 192 15.25 0.30 6.13
CA GLY A 192 16.07 -0.88 6.47
C GLY A 192 15.43 -2.24 6.14
N PHE A 193 14.26 -2.27 5.54
CA PHE A 193 13.50 -3.50 5.26
C PHE A 193 14.02 -4.28 4.06
N HIS A 194 14.70 -3.64 3.10
CA HIS A 194 15.02 -4.21 1.79
C HIS A 194 15.81 -5.54 1.87
N LYS A 195 16.74 -5.63 2.83
CA LYS A 195 17.55 -6.84 3.06
C LYS A 195 16.85 -7.88 3.95
N LEU A 196 15.78 -7.50 4.64
CA LEU A 196 15.12 -8.31 5.66
C LEU A 196 13.81 -8.94 5.15
N ILE A 197 13.10 -8.27 4.24
CA ILE A 197 11.78 -8.71 3.78
C ILE A 197 11.77 -8.74 2.25
N PRO A 198 11.54 -9.90 1.61
CA PRO A 198 11.44 -9.98 0.17
C PRO A 198 10.22 -9.19 -0.32
N SER A 199 10.40 -8.48 -1.43
CA SER A 199 9.39 -7.62 -2.02
C SER A 199 8.91 -8.15 -3.37
N SER A 200 7.70 -7.77 -3.77
CA SER A 200 7.17 -7.90 -5.13
C SER A 200 6.50 -6.60 -5.51
N TYR A 201 6.45 -6.30 -6.80
CA TYR A 201 5.84 -5.08 -7.30
C TYR A 201 4.74 -5.41 -8.32
N ILE A 202 3.57 -4.82 -8.13
CA ILE A 202 2.47 -4.82 -9.09
C ILE A 202 2.49 -3.46 -9.76
N LEU A 203 2.93 -3.44 -11.02
CA LEU A 203 3.10 -2.23 -11.82
C LEU A 203 1.83 -1.97 -12.62
N THR A 204 1.34 -0.73 -12.60
CA THR A 204 0.15 -0.28 -13.34
C THR A 204 0.56 0.57 -14.54
N LYS A 205 0.42 0.05 -15.76
CA LYS A 205 1.01 0.67 -16.96
C LYS A 205 0.34 1.97 -17.41
N LYS A 206 -0.95 2.14 -17.13
CA LYS A 206 -1.73 3.34 -17.51
C LYS A 206 -1.84 4.35 -16.38
N ASP A 207 -1.04 4.20 -15.33
CA ASP A 207 -1.06 5.08 -14.18
C ASP A 207 -0.57 6.49 -14.53
N VAL A 208 -1.41 7.47 -14.26
CA VAL A 208 -1.14 8.89 -14.54
C VAL A 208 -0.64 9.67 -13.33
N LEU A 209 -0.70 9.06 -12.14
CA LEU A 209 -0.31 9.64 -10.85
C LEU A 209 1.08 9.19 -10.43
N VAL A 210 1.38 7.91 -10.64
CA VAL A 210 2.72 7.33 -10.53
C VAL A 210 3.06 6.72 -11.89
N PRO A 211 3.56 7.52 -12.86
CA PRO A 211 3.82 7.02 -14.21
C PRO A 211 4.71 5.78 -14.21
N GLU A 212 4.53 4.91 -15.21
CA GLU A 212 5.28 3.65 -15.35
C GLU A 212 6.80 3.84 -15.15
N ALA A 213 7.37 4.89 -15.74
CA ALA A 213 8.79 5.20 -15.59
C ALA A 213 9.20 5.46 -14.13
N ALA A 214 8.36 6.15 -13.34
CA ALA A 214 8.60 6.36 -11.92
C ALA A 214 8.43 5.05 -11.12
N GLN A 215 7.43 4.23 -11.43
CA GLN A 215 7.28 2.90 -10.82
C GLN A 215 8.52 2.03 -11.05
N ARG A 216 9.07 2.05 -12.27
CA ARG A 216 10.32 1.33 -12.60
C ARG A 216 11.52 1.83 -11.80
N GLN A 217 11.61 3.13 -11.49
CA GLN A 217 12.65 3.64 -10.60
C GLN A 217 12.52 3.09 -9.17
N PHE A 218 11.30 3.01 -8.63
CA PHE A 218 11.07 2.39 -7.32
C PHE A 218 11.43 0.90 -7.32
N ILE A 219 11.13 0.18 -8.41
CA ILE A 219 11.52 -1.22 -8.57
C ILE A 219 13.05 -1.37 -8.58
N SER A 220 13.76 -0.61 -9.42
CA SER A 220 15.23 -0.66 -9.46
C SER A 220 15.84 -0.39 -8.09
N ARG A 221 15.28 0.57 -7.36
CA ARG A 221 15.73 0.85 -6.00
C ARG A 221 15.51 -0.33 -5.04
N LEU A 222 14.34 -0.97 -5.08
CA LEU A 222 14.08 -2.16 -4.27
C LEU A 222 15.12 -3.28 -4.57
N GLU A 223 15.53 -3.41 -5.83
CA GLU A 223 16.52 -4.40 -6.26
C GLU A 223 17.93 -4.06 -5.78
N GLU A 224 18.34 -2.81 -5.93
CA GLU A 224 19.65 -2.28 -5.51
C GLU A 224 19.80 -2.38 -3.98
N ASP A 225 18.87 -1.78 -3.23
CA ASP A 225 18.93 -1.71 -1.76
C ASP A 225 18.74 -3.10 -1.14
N GLY A 226 17.92 -3.95 -1.78
CA GLY A 226 17.67 -5.33 -1.36
C GLY A 226 18.73 -6.32 -1.81
N SER A 227 19.60 -5.92 -2.75
CA SER A 227 20.60 -6.77 -3.41
C SER A 227 19.99 -8.09 -3.95
N ARG A 228 18.78 -8.03 -4.50
CA ARG A 228 18.04 -9.18 -5.03
C ARG A 228 17.01 -8.75 -6.09
N PRO A 229 16.65 -9.60 -7.06
CA PRO A 229 15.60 -9.29 -8.02
C PRO A 229 14.23 -9.08 -7.35
N VAL A 230 13.43 -8.18 -7.90
CA VAL A 230 12.06 -7.93 -7.45
C VAL A 230 11.10 -8.50 -8.50
N PRO A 231 10.30 -9.53 -8.17
CA PRO A 231 9.26 -10.01 -9.07
C PRO A 231 8.27 -8.89 -9.40
N VAL A 232 8.14 -8.59 -10.70
CA VAL A 232 7.23 -7.57 -11.22
C VAL A 232 6.03 -8.23 -11.90
N PHE A 233 4.82 -7.75 -11.56
CA PHE A 233 3.55 -8.15 -12.14
C PHE A 233 2.93 -6.94 -12.82
N GLU A 234 2.92 -6.91 -14.14
CA GLU A 234 2.42 -5.74 -14.89
C GLU A 234 0.91 -5.88 -15.18
N LEU A 235 0.15 -4.84 -14.85
CA LEU A 235 -1.28 -4.70 -15.12
C LEU A 235 -1.51 -3.57 -16.12
N ASP A 236 -2.38 -3.82 -17.10
CA ASP A 236 -2.78 -2.81 -18.09
C ASP A 236 -3.93 -1.91 -17.56
N THR A 237 -3.76 -1.41 -16.33
CA THR A 237 -4.72 -0.60 -15.57
C THR A 237 -4.13 0.75 -15.19
N ALA A 238 -4.99 1.68 -14.76
CA ALA A 238 -4.57 2.91 -14.09
C ALA A 238 -4.24 2.68 -12.61
N HIS A 239 -4.30 3.74 -11.79
CA HIS A 239 -3.80 3.78 -10.42
C HIS A 239 -4.53 2.87 -9.44
N SER A 240 -5.82 2.59 -9.65
CA SER A 240 -6.70 1.99 -8.64
C SER A 240 -7.36 0.68 -9.09
N PRO A 241 -6.60 -0.35 -9.51
CA PRO A 241 -7.18 -1.61 -9.97
C PRO A 241 -7.99 -2.33 -8.86
N HIS A 242 -7.76 -2.00 -7.58
CA HIS A 242 -8.59 -2.50 -6.48
C HIS A 242 -10.06 -2.05 -6.54
N GLN A 243 -10.35 -0.95 -7.26
CA GLN A 243 -11.71 -0.46 -7.51
C GLN A 243 -12.16 -0.69 -8.96
N THR A 244 -11.27 -0.53 -9.94
CA THR A 244 -11.64 -0.59 -11.37
C THR A 244 -11.63 -2.01 -11.96
N ASP A 245 -10.72 -2.88 -11.49
CA ASP A 245 -10.66 -4.30 -11.88
C ASP A 245 -10.19 -5.18 -10.71
N PRO A 246 -11.03 -5.31 -9.65
CA PRO A 246 -10.65 -6.06 -8.46
C PRO A 246 -10.37 -7.53 -8.75
N GLN A 247 -10.99 -8.10 -9.79
CA GLN A 247 -10.75 -9.49 -10.18
C GLN A 247 -9.36 -9.69 -10.75
N LEU A 248 -8.87 -8.76 -11.60
CA LEU A 248 -7.50 -8.80 -12.11
C LEU A 248 -6.48 -8.64 -10.99
N LEU A 249 -6.70 -7.70 -10.08
CA LEU A 249 -5.83 -7.54 -8.93
C LEU A 249 -5.81 -8.81 -8.08
N MET A 250 -6.98 -9.41 -7.79
CA MET A 250 -7.06 -10.66 -7.03
C MET A 250 -6.34 -11.83 -7.69
N ARG A 251 -6.51 -12.05 -9.00
CA ARG A 251 -5.76 -13.08 -9.74
C ARG A 251 -4.25 -12.88 -9.64
N THR A 252 -3.80 -11.63 -9.53
CA THR A 252 -2.38 -11.30 -9.39
C THR A 252 -1.89 -11.54 -7.97
N LEU A 253 -2.68 -11.13 -6.97
CA LEU A 253 -2.41 -11.40 -5.56
C LEU A 253 -2.35 -12.91 -5.29
N ASP A 254 -3.25 -13.70 -5.88
CA ASP A 254 -3.24 -15.16 -5.76
C ASP A 254 -1.91 -15.75 -6.23
N LYS A 255 -1.44 -15.36 -7.42
CA LYS A 255 -0.15 -15.81 -7.94
C LYS A 255 1.00 -15.47 -6.99
N ILE A 256 0.98 -14.29 -6.38
CA ILE A 256 2.01 -13.86 -5.43
C ILE A 256 1.91 -14.67 -4.13
N LEU A 257 0.71 -14.77 -3.56
CA LEU A 257 0.49 -15.44 -2.29
C LEU A 257 0.77 -16.94 -2.39
N GLU A 258 0.32 -17.62 -3.45
CA GLU A 258 0.57 -19.05 -3.67
C GLU A 258 2.05 -19.34 -3.94
N LYS A 259 2.70 -18.55 -4.79
CA LYS A 259 4.12 -18.76 -5.15
C LYS A 259 5.05 -18.61 -3.95
N TYR A 260 4.67 -17.81 -2.96
CA TYR A 260 5.53 -17.45 -1.83
C TYR A 260 4.94 -17.84 -0.47
N GLN A 261 3.93 -18.72 -0.46
CA GLN A 261 3.51 -19.43 0.75
C GLN A 261 4.63 -20.39 1.17
N GLY A 262 5.26 -20.14 2.32
CA GLY A 262 6.24 -21.06 2.91
C GLY A 262 7.62 -21.10 2.25
N ALA A 263 8.01 -20.05 1.51
CA ALA A 263 9.40 -19.88 1.09
C ALA A 263 10.25 -19.49 2.32
N GLU A 264 10.83 -20.49 2.98
CA GLU A 264 11.94 -20.36 3.94
C GLU A 264 13.20 -19.80 3.26
#